data_AF-I9F7L0-F1
#
_entry.id   AF-I9F7L0-F1
#
_cell.length_a   1.000
_cell.length_b   1.000
_cell.length_c   1.000
_cell.angle_alpha   90.00
_cell.angle_beta   90.00
_cell.angle_gamma   90.00
#
_symmetry.space_group_name_H-M   'P 1'
#
loop_
_entity.id
_entity.type
_entity.pdbx_description
1 polymer ?
#
loop_
_entity_poly.entity_id
_entity_poly.type
_entity_poly.pdbx_seq_one_letter_code
_entity_poly.pdbx_strand_id
1 'polypeptide(L)' 'MSHQWTMEDFESIYSRFKSSGLSVMDFCSNECIRPKRF' A
#
# COMPACT_ATOMS: atom_id res chain seq x y z
N MET A 1 -18.24 0.24 -1.36
CA MET A 1 -17.88 -0.24 0.00
C MET A 1 -16.39 0.00 0.19
N SER A 2 -16.00 0.89 1.11
CA SER A 2 -14.59 1.10 1.47
C SER A 2 -14.14 -0.10 2.30
N HIS A 3 -13.45 -1.06 1.67
CA HIS A 3 -12.94 -2.25 2.34
C HIS A 3 -11.81 -1.84 3.30
N GLN A 4 -12.11 -1.55 4.56
CA GLN A 4 -11.12 -1.09 5.54
C GLN A 4 -10.02 -2.15 5.65
N TRP A 5 -8.75 -1.73 5.54
CA TRP A 5 -7.64 -2.67 5.64
C TRP A 5 -7.58 -3.22 7.05
N THR A 6 -7.44 -4.54 7.13
CA THR A 6 -7.02 -5.20 8.36
C THR A 6 -5.51 -4.98 8.56
N MET A 7 -5.00 -5.29 9.75
CA MET A 7 -3.55 -5.22 9.98
C MET A 7 -2.77 -6.20 9.08
N GLU A 8 -3.33 -7.38 8.80
CA GLU A 8 -2.71 -8.36 7.90
C GLU A 8 -2.62 -7.83 6.46
N ASP A 9 -3.66 -7.12 5.99
CA ASP A 9 -3.62 -6.44 4.69
C ASP A 9 -2.49 -5.40 4.65
N PHE A 10 -2.38 -4.59 5.71
CA PHE A 10 -1.34 -3.57 5.79
C PHE A 10 0.07 -4.17 5.82
N GLU A 11 0.31 -5.22 6.61
CA GLU A 11 1.60 -5.91 6.66
C GLU A 11 2.01 -6.47 5.29
N SER A 12 1.05 -7.08 4.58
CA SER A 12 1.27 -7.61 3.23
C SER A 12 1.64 -6.51 2.24
N ILE A 13 0.89 -5.41 2.23
CA ILE A 13 1.13 -4.26 1.33
C ILE A 13 2.45 -3.57 1.69
N TYR A 14 2.73 -3.38 2.99
CA TYR A 14 3.97 -2.75 3.45
C TYR A 14 5.20 -3.60 3.13
N SER A 15 5.10 -4.92 3.22
CA SER A 15 6.16 -5.85 2.79
C SER A 15 6.47 -5.67 1.28
N ARG A 16 5.43 -5.60 0.44
CA ARG A 16 5.60 -5.31 -0.99
C ARG A 16 6.23 -3.94 -1.23
N PHE A 17 5.81 -2.92 -0.48
CA PHE A 17 6.42 -1.59 -0.54
C PHE A 17 7.92 -1.66 -0.23
N LYS A 18 8.31 -2.31 0.87
CA LYS A 18 9.71 -2.48 1.28
C LYS A 18 10.55 -3.22 0.24
N SER A 19 9.99 -4.22 -0.44
CA SER A 19 10.68 -4.95 -1.51
C SER A 19 10.70 -4.20 -2.85
N SER A 20 9.76 -3.28 -3.09
CA SER A 20 9.64 -2.57 -4.37
C SER A 20 10.76 -1.56 -4.63
N GLY A 21 11.35 -0.98 -3.57
CA GLY A 21 12.32 0.11 -3.68
C GLY A 21 11.74 1.42 -4.24
N LEU A 22 10.42 1.49 -4.43
CA LEU A 22 9.72 2.66 -4.94
C LEU A 22 9.51 3.71 -3.86
N SER A 23 9.29 4.95 -4.26
CA SER A 23 8.75 5.96 -3.35
C SER A 23 7.30 5.60 -2.97
N VAL A 24 6.81 6.09 -1.84
CA VAL A 24 5.42 5.85 -1.41
C VAL A 24 4.42 6.27 -2.49
N MET A 25 4.69 7.38 -3.19
CA MET A 25 3.81 7.91 -4.24
C MET A 25 3.77 7.00 -5.47
N ASP A 26 4.93 6.49 -5.90
CA ASP A 26 5.01 5.59 -7.05
C ASP A 26 4.42 4.21 -6.72
N PHE A 27 4.71 3.68 -5.52
CA PHE A 27 4.12 2.44 -5.04
C PHE A 27 2.60 2.53 -4.95
N CYS A 28 2.09 3.60 -4.34
CA CYS A 28 0.65 3.83 -4.24
C CYS A 28 -0.01 3.95 -5.61
N SER A 29 0.64 4.61 -6.57
CA SER A 29 0.13 4.72 -7.95
C SER A 29 0.07 3.36 -8.64
N ASN A 30 1.11 2.53 -8.48
CA ASN A 30 1.19 1.19 -9.06
C ASN A 30 0.15 0.23 -8.48
N GLU A 31 -0.04 0.23 -7.16
CA GLU A 31 -0.99 -0.66 -6.48
C GLU A 31 -2.44 -0.09 -6.48
N CYS A 32 -2.68 1.05 -7.16
CA CYS A 32 -3.97 1.75 -7.15
C CYS A 32 -4.45 2.11 -5.74
N ILE A 33 -3.50 2.40 -4.85
CA ILE A 33 -3.72 2.82 -3.47
C ILE A 33 -3.75 4.35 -3.44
N ARG A 34 -4.72 4.93 -2.74
CA ARG A 34 -4.69 6.37 -2.47
C ARG A 34 -3.61 6.65 -1.41
N PRO A 35 -2.65 7.56 -1.64
CA PRO A 35 -1.60 7.84 -0.66
C PRO A 35 -2.10 8.22 0.73
N LYS A 36 -3.29 8.86 0.84
CA LYS A 36 -3.93 9.17 2.14
C LYS A 36 -4.38 7.94 2.94
N ARG A 37 -4.33 6.76 2.33
CA ARG A 37 -4.80 5.49 2.90
C ARG A 37 -3.64 4.56 3.29
N PHE A 38 -2.43 4.87 2.81
CA PHE A 38 -1.20 4.18 3.12
C PHE A 38 -0.49 4.91 4.26
#